data_AF-A0A160N0A2-F1
#
_entry.id   AF-A0A160N0A2-F1
#
_cell.length_a   1.000
_cell.length_b   1.000
_cell.length_c   1.000
_cell.angle_alpha   90.00
_cell.angle_beta   90.00
_cell.angle_gamma   90.00
#
_symmetry.space_group_name_H-M   'P 1'
#
loop_
_entity.id
_entity.type
_entity.pdbx_description
1 polymer ?
#
loop_
_entity_poly.entity_id
_entity_poly.type
_entity_poly.pdbx_seq_one_letter_code
_entity_poly.pdbx_strand_id
1 'polypeptide(L)'
;MPSPRRPHLSIALLLALLLWPAAALQAATRYFWHPEIAPAGPVVVIVSLDEQSIYVYRNGVAIGAGPISSGKPGYETPPGVYSILQKEREHRSNLYDDAPMPYMQRLTWDGVALHGGVLPGHPASHGCVRLPPAFAEKLFAVTQRGGIVVVSDSKVSPAPIVHPAAVAPIDLTGAPMAVPGEGDDTLTLAPGGALGVVVSTYDQRVYVLRNGVLVGQAPLSTAPGEIPEGTLLYVMTGQAEAGGDDRPTLPRWSAYRILGEGPVPDPATMAAQIHVPGGFGQRLRDAMVPGTTVLVTDLPGLGGDEKAPYAKLLEAVSPAPATAKPVTPRESR
;
A
#
# COMPACT_ATOMS: atom_id res chain seq x y z
N MET A 1 0.92 80.27 26.11
CA MET A 1 0.48 79.77 24.79
C MET A 1 1.42 78.66 24.34
N PRO A 2 1.03 77.38 24.41
CA PRO A 2 1.78 76.29 23.80
C PRO A 2 1.20 75.90 22.43
N SER A 3 2.11 75.68 21.47
CA SER A 3 1.90 75.29 20.07
C SER A 3 1.11 73.97 19.89
N PRO A 4 0.33 73.81 18.79
CA PRO A 4 -0.38 72.56 18.52
C PRO A 4 0.59 71.47 18.03
N ARG A 5 0.48 70.27 18.60
CA ARG A 5 1.18 69.06 18.13
C ARG A 5 0.45 68.50 16.89
N ARG A 6 1.21 68.24 15.82
CA ARG A 6 0.74 67.50 14.64
C ARG A 6 0.57 66.02 14.98
N PRO A 7 -0.44 65.30 14.43
CA PRO A 7 -0.55 63.86 14.63
C PRO A 7 0.45 63.12 13.73
N HIS A 8 1.15 62.15 14.30
CA HIS A 8 1.93 61.17 13.58
C HIS A 8 0.97 60.15 12.95
N LEU A 9 0.93 60.10 11.61
CA LEU A 9 0.34 58.97 10.90
C LEU A 9 1.43 57.90 10.76
N SER A 10 1.36 56.86 11.58
CA SER A 10 2.22 55.69 11.47
C SER A 10 1.98 55.00 10.13
N ILE A 11 2.93 55.11 9.21
CA ILE A 11 3.04 54.24 8.02
C ILE A 11 3.53 52.88 8.53
N ALA A 12 2.62 52.10 9.10
CA ALA A 12 2.88 50.75 9.57
C ALA A 12 1.66 49.86 9.27
N LEU A 13 1.14 49.93 8.04
CA LEU A 13 0.12 48.98 7.59
C LEU A 13 -0.01 48.96 6.06
N LEU A 14 1.05 48.59 5.32
CA LEU A 14 0.92 48.31 3.87
C LEU A 14 2.05 47.47 3.26
N LEU A 15 2.70 46.59 4.06
CA LEU A 15 3.69 45.62 3.56
C LEU A 15 3.51 44.21 4.13
N ALA A 16 2.28 43.84 4.52
CA ALA A 16 1.97 42.50 5.04
C ALA A 16 1.16 41.62 4.07
N LEU A 17 1.07 41.99 2.78
CA LEU A 17 0.15 41.33 1.84
C LEU A 17 0.78 40.85 0.52
N LEU A 18 2.11 40.85 0.38
CA LEU A 18 2.76 40.47 -0.89
C LEU A 18 3.86 39.41 -0.79
N LEU A 19 4.03 38.74 0.35
CA LEU A 19 5.06 37.70 0.53
C LEU A 19 4.51 36.35 1.03
N TRP A 20 3.20 36.15 1.06
CA TRP A 20 2.58 34.94 1.62
C TRP A 20 1.55 34.23 0.71
N PRO A 21 1.85 34.00 -0.58
CA PRO A 21 1.35 32.77 -1.20
C PRO A 21 2.44 31.90 -1.82
N ALA A 22 3.65 32.42 -2.05
CA ALA A 22 4.70 31.67 -2.75
C ALA A 22 5.32 30.56 -1.89
N ALA A 23 5.63 30.84 -0.62
CA ALA A 23 6.31 29.87 0.26
C ALA A 23 5.45 28.65 0.63
N ALA A 24 4.13 28.84 0.79
CA ALA A 24 3.19 27.75 1.05
C ALA A 24 2.97 26.86 -0.20
N LEU A 25 2.95 27.45 -1.40
CA LEU A 25 2.94 26.69 -2.66
C LEU A 25 4.25 25.93 -2.88
N GLN A 26 5.40 26.52 -2.51
CA GLN A 26 6.72 25.89 -2.69
C GLN A 26 6.91 24.66 -1.81
N ALA A 27 6.36 24.65 -0.59
CA ALA A 27 6.42 23.51 0.33
C ALA A 27 5.60 22.31 -0.19
N ALA A 28 4.47 22.55 -0.86
CA ALA A 28 3.58 21.53 -1.44
C ALA A 28 4.16 20.79 -2.67
N THR A 29 5.32 21.24 -3.19
CA THR A 29 5.99 20.65 -4.38
C THR A 29 7.31 19.95 -4.08
N ARG A 30 7.80 19.96 -2.84
CA ARG A 30 9.06 19.28 -2.52
C ARG A 30 8.83 17.78 -2.35
N TYR A 31 9.20 17.04 -3.37
CA TYR A 31 9.35 15.60 -3.33
C TYR A 31 10.81 15.26 -3.68
N PHE A 32 11.31 14.13 -3.21
CA PHE A 32 12.57 13.56 -3.70
C PHE A 32 12.28 12.37 -4.62
N TRP A 33 13.17 12.14 -5.57
CA TRP A 33 13.08 11.03 -6.52
C TRP A 33 14.46 10.67 -7.06
N HIS A 34 14.98 9.52 -6.61
CA HIS A 34 16.31 9.01 -6.91
C HIS A 34 16.24 7.52 -7.26
N PRO A 35 15.65 7.12 -8.40
CA PRO A 35 15.53 5.72 -8.80
C PRO A 35 16.89 5.05 -9.09
N GLU A 36 17.94 5.82 -9.30
CA GLU A 36 19.30 5.36 -9.56
C GLU A 36 19.96 4.64 -8.36
N ILE A 37 19.53 4.94 -7.13
CA ILE A 37 20.09 4.31 -5.91
C ILE A 37 19.64 2.85 -5.77
N ALA A 38 18.57 2.47 -6.46
CA ALA A 38 18.10 1.09 -6.59
C ALA A 38 17.60 0.91 -8.03
N PRO A 39 18.46 0.52 -8.99
CA PRO A 39 18.11 0.53 -10.41
C PRO A 39 17.06 -0.52 -10.79
N ALA A 40 16.94 -1.60 -10.02
CA ALA A 40 16.02 -2.70 -10.26
C ALA A 40 15.50 -3.30 -8.95
N GLY A 41 14.47 -4.14 -9.08
CA GLY A 41 13.84 -4.84 -7.97
C GLY A 41 12.40 -4.41 -7.71
N PRO A 42 11.74 -5.06 -6.74
CA PRO A 42 10.32 -4.85 -6.51
C PRO A 42 10.03 -3.48 -5.92
N VAL A 43 8.91 -2.90 -6.34
CA VAL A 43 8.44 -1.60 -5.87
C VAL A 43 7.29 -1.78 -4.88
N VAL A 44 7.39 -1.11 -3.75
CA VAL A 44 6.30 -0.96 -2.76
C VAL A 44 6.04 0.53 -2.55
N VAL A 45 4.77 0.88 -2.59
CA VAL A 45 4.31 2.24 -2.32
C VAL A 45 3.63 2.25 -0.97
N ILE A 46 3.99 3.21 -0.12
CA ILE A 46 3.35 3.43 1.17
C ILE A 46 2.78 4.84 1.20
N VAL A 47 1.50 4.95 1.50
CA VAL A 47 0.75 6.19 1.70
C VAL A 47 0.45 6.30 3.18
N SER A 48 0.96 7.34 3.82
CA SER A 48 0.58 7.72 5.18
C SER A 48 -0.47 8.83 5.11
N LEU A 49 -1.67 8.54 5.60
CA LEU A 49 -2.77 9.49 5.66
C LEU A 49 -2.51 10.56 6.72
N ASP A 50 -1.95 10.18 7.87
CA ASP A 50 -1.60 11.09 8.96
C ASP A 50 -0.48 12.06 8.60
N GLU A 51 0.54 11.59 7.88
CA GLU A 51 1.64 12.45 7.43
C GLU A 51 1.33 13.19 6.13
N GLN A 52 0.17 12.92 5.50
CA GLN A 52 -0.13 13.34 4.13
C GLN A 52 1.09 13.17 3.21
N SER A 53 1.68 11.97 3.24
CA SER A 53 2.91 11.67 2.51
C SER A 53 2.85 10.31 1.82
N ILE A 54 3.58 10.20 0.71
CA ILE A 54 3.82 8.96 -0.03
C ILE A 54 5.31 8.64 -0.02
N TYR A 55 5.62 7.37 0.13
CA TYR A 55 6.97 6.81 0.09
C TYR A 55 7.02 5.69 -0.93
N VAL A 56 8.10 5.65 -1.71
CA VAL A 56 8.30 4.67 -2.78
C VAL A 56 9.60 3.95 -2.52
N TYR A 57 9.50 2.68 -2.21
CA TYR A 57 10.64 1.80 -1.99
C TYR A 57 10.85 0.97 -3.23
N ARG A 58 12.11 0.79 -3.62
CA ARG A 58 12.51 -0.25 -4.56
C ARG A 58 13.58 -1.11 -3.92
N ASN A 59 13.33 -2.41 -3.88
CA ASN A 59 14.24 -3.38 -3.27
C ASN A 59 14.63 -3.03 -1.82
N GLY A 60 13.66 -2.52 -1.05
CA GLY A 60 13.88 -2.07 0.34
C GLY A 60 14.50 -0.68 0.49
N VAL A 61 14.96 -0.03 -0.58
CA VAL A 61 15.58 1.30 -0.55
C VAL A 61 14.56 2.37 -0.94
N ALA A 62 14.45 3.46 -0.16
CA ALA A 62 13.55 4.57 -0.45
C ALA A 62 14.03 5.37 -1.67
N ILE A 63 13.43 5.14 -2.84
CA ILE A 63 13.75 5.81 -4.11
C ILE A 63 12.93 7.07 -4.36
N GLY A 64 11.89 7.32 -3.57
CA GLY A 64 11.11 8.55 -3.67
C GLY A 64 10.25 8.78 -2.44
N ALA A 65 9.98 10.05 -2.15
CA ALA A 65 8.89 10.45 -1.26
C ALA A 65 8.37 11.83 -1.62
N GLY A 66 7.11 12.09 -1.31
CA GLY A 66 6.50 13.38 -1.59
C GLY A 66 5.19 13.58 -0.83
N PRO A 67 4.62 14.78 -0.90
CA PRO A 67 3.33 15.07 -0.28
C PRO A 67 2.19 14.43 -1.06
N ILE A 68 1.04 14.25 -0.40
CA ILE A 68 -0.22 13.86 -1.03
C ILE A 68 -1.37 14.80 -0.62
N SER A 69 -2.54 14.59 -1.23
CA SER A 69 -3.82 15.05 -0.68
C SER A 69 -4.83 13.91 -0.75
N SER A 70 -5.21 13.38 0.41
CA SER A 70 -6.16 12.26 0.56
C SER A 70 -7.62 12.73 0.61
N GLY A 71 -8.54 11.80 0.90
CA GLY A 71 -9.97 12.01 1.07
C GLY A 71 -10.34 12.95 2.22
N LYS A 72 -11.25 13.90 1.96
CA LYS A 72 -11.79 14.81 2.98
C LYS A 72 -12.81 14.10 3.89
N PRO A 73 -13.22 14.70 5.03
CA PRO A 73 -14.29 14.14 5.85
C PRO A 73 -15.57 13.84 5.05
N GLY A 74 -16.13 12.64 5.25
CA GLY A 74 -17.26 12.08 4.49
C GLY A 74 -16.89 11.45 3.15
N TYR A 75 -15.62 11.50 2.76
CA TYR A 75 -15.05 10.85 1.58
C TYR A 75 -13.63 10.36 1.87
N GLU A 76 -13.46 9.73 3.02
CA GLU A 76 -12.17 9.27 3.53
C GLU A 76 -11.49 8.33 2.53
N THR A 77 -10.16 8.45 2.41
CA THR A 77 -9.38 7.40 1.74
C THR A 77 -9.30 6.21 2.69
N PRO A 78 -9.78 5.02 2.30
CA PRO A 78 -9.75 3.88 3.19
C PRO A 78 -8.30 3.42 3.43
N PRO A 79 -7.89 3.16 4.69
CA PRO A 79 -6.66 2.46 4.98
C PRO A 79 -6.78 0.99 4.56
N GLY A 80 -5.66 0.39 4.15
CA GLY A 80 -5.62 -0.98 3.67
C GLY A 80 -4.39 -1.27 2.82
N VAL A 81 -4.33 -2.49 2.29
CA VAL A 81 -3.30 -2.88 1.32
C VAL A 81 -3.98 -3.18 0.00
N TYR A 82 -3.51 -2.52 -1.05
CA TYR A 82 -4.12 -2.56 -2.37
C TYR A 82 -3.13 -3.11 -3.38
N SER A 83 -3.68 -3.82 -4.37
CA SER A 83 -2.95 -4.10 -5.61
C SER A 83 -3.38 -3.10 -6.68
N ILE A 84 -2.45 -2.67 -7.53
CA ILE A 84 -2.78 -1.78 -8.65
C ILE A 84 -3.59 -2.55 -9.69
N LEU A 85 -4.89 -2.31 -9.75
CA LEU A 85 -5.83 -3.04 -10.62
C LEU A 85 -5.69 -2.61 -12.08
N GLN A 86 -5.56 -1.29 -12.30
CA GLN A 86 -5.52 -0.66 -13.61
C GLN A 86 -4.54 0.52 -13.60
N LYS A 87 -4.03 0.84 -14.79
CA LYS A 87 -3.13 1.97 -15.02
C LYS A 87 -3.51 2.67 -16.32
N GLU A 88 -3.84 3.94 -16.24
CA GLU A 88 -4.17 4.76 -17.42
C GLU A 88 -3.45 6.10 -17.33
N ARG A 89 -2.74 6.48 -18.41
CA ARG A 89 -1.99 7.74 -18.46
C ARG A 89 -2.92 8.94 -18.49
N GLU A 90 -3.98 8.85 -19.29
CA GLU A 90 -5.00 9.88 -19.44
C GLU A 90 -6.33 9.26 -19.01
N HIS A 91 -6.70 9.49 -17.75
CA HIS A 91 -7.99 9.06 -17.21
C HIS A 91 -8.82 10.27 -16.80
N ARG A 92 -10.13 10.13 -16.84
CA ARG A 92 -11.09 11.12 -16.37
C ARG A 92 -12.12 10.44 -15.50
N SER A 93 -12.54 11.10 -14.42
CA SER A 93 -13.41 10.48 -13.43
C SER A 93 -14.81 10.23 -13.98
N ASN A 94 -15.24 8.97 -13.99
CA ASN A 94 -16.61 8.59 -14.33
C ASN A 94 -17.65 9.05 -13.27
N LEU A 95 -17.20 9.38 -12.06
CA LEU A 95 -18.07 9.69 -10.91
C LEU A 95 -18.10 11.19 -10.57
N TYR A 96 -17.09 11.96 -10.99
CA TYR A 96 -16.93 13.36 -10.59
C TYR A 96 -16.69 14.26 -11.80
N ASP A 97 -17.76 14.56 -12.52
CA ASP A 97 -17.83 15.57 -13.59
C ASP A 97 -16.65 15.51 -14.58
N ASP A 98 -16.25 14.28 -14.95
CA ASP A 98 -15.18 14.06 -15.93
C ASP A 98 -13.85 14.71 -15.50
N ALA A 99 -13.61 14.84 -14.19
CA ALA A 99 -12.42 15.50 -13.67
C ALA A 99 -11.13 14.78 -14.11
N PRO A 100 -10.09 15.49 -14.58
CA PRO A 100 -8.87 14.86 -15.07
C PRO A 100 -8.09 14.17 -13.94
N MET A 101 -7.69 12.93 -14.19
CA MET A 101 -6.90 12.06 -13.31
C MET A 101 -5.65 11.54 -14.06
N PRO A 102 -4.68 12.41 -14.38
CA PRO A 102 -3.49 11.98 -15.12
C PRO A 102 -2.68 10.96 -14.31
N TYR A 103 -2.11 9.97 -15.00
CA TYR A 103 -1.31 8.89 -14.40
C TYR A 103 -2.07 8.07 -13.36
N MET A 104 -3.35 7.80 -13.61
CA MET A 104 -4.22 7.05 -12.72
C MET A 104 -3.72 5.62 -12.52
N GLN A 105 -3.69 5.22 -11.25
CA GLN A 105 -3.45 3.84 -10.82
C GLN A 105 -4.57 3.44 -9.87
N ARG A 106 -5.48 2.58 -10.34
CA ARG A 106 -6.71 2.18 -9.62
C ARG A 106 -6.38 1.19 -8.52
N LEU A 107 -6.89 1.43 -7.31
CA LEU A 107 -6.69 0.59 -6.12
C LEU A 107 -7.92 -0.23 -5.77
N THR A 108 -9.11 0.31 -6.04
CA THR A 108 -10.40 -0.32 -5.77
C THR A 108 -11.33 -0.21 -6.97
N TRP A 109 -12.30 -1.12 -7.08
CA TRP A 109 -13.31 -1.06 -8.13
C TRP A 109 -14.34 0.05 -7.90
N ASP A 110 -14.56 0.45 -6.65
CA ASP A 110 -15.45 1.55 -6.28
C ASP A 110 -14.86 2.95 -6.55
N GLY A 111 -13.59 3.04 -6.96
CA GLY A 111 -13.01 4.22 -7.61
C GLY A 111 -11.87 4.92 -6.88
N VAL A 112 -11.31 4.35 -5.82
CA VAL A 112 -10.10 4.87 -5.16
C VAL A 112 -8.88 4.63 -6.06
N ALA A 113 -8.08 5.67 -6.27
CA ALA A 113 -6.90 5.62 -7.13
C ALA A 113 -5.79 6.57 -6.65
N LEU A 114 -4.55 6.28 -7.05
CA LEU A 114 -3.45 7.26 -7.06
C LEU A 114 -3.50 8.01 -8.40
N HIS A 115 -3.37 9.34 -8.39
CA HIS A 115 -3.26 10.12 -9.63
C HIS A 115 -2.63 11.50 -9.41
N GLY A 116 -2.19 12.15 -10.48
CA GLY A 116 -1.74 13.54 -10.43
C GLY A 116 -2.89 14.50 -10.17
N GLY A 117 -2.67 15.53 -9.35
CA GLY A 117 -3.69 16.54 -9.04
C GLY A 117 -3.17 17.71 -8.22
N VAL A 118 -4.08 18.61 -7.84
CA VAL A 118 -3.76 19.76 -6.97
C VAL A 118 -3.70 19.30 -5.51
N LEU A 119 -2.64 19.71 -4.81
CA LEU A 119 -2.41 19.43 -3.39
C LEU A 119 -2.57 20.74 -2.58
N PRO A 120 -3.70 20.93 -1.88
CA PRO A 120 -3.92 22.13 -1.06
C PRO A 120 -3.19 22.09 0.30
N GLY A 121 -2.42 21.03 0.57
CA GLY A 121 -1.72 20.85 1.86
C GLY A 121 -2.56 20.20 2.96
N HIS A 122 -3.76 19.71 2.63
CA HIS A 122 -4.64 18.97 3.53
C HIS A 122 -5.48 17.95 2.75
N PRO A 123 -6.16 16.99 3.42
CA PRO A 123 -7.12 16.11 2.77
C PRO A 123 -8.24 16.90 2.09
N ALA A 124 -8.51 16.61 0.82
CA ALA A 124 -9.45 17.38 0.01
C ALA A 124 -10.17 16.56 -1.07
N SER A 125 -9.76 15.32 -1.36
CA SER A 125 -10.31 14.49 -2.43
C SER A 125 -11.64 13.85 -2.03
N HIS A 126 -12.25 13.15 -3.00
CA HIS A 126 -13.41 12.29 -2.76
C HIS A 126 -12.98 10.81 -2.60
N GLY A 127 -11.83 10.57 -1.94
CA GLY A 127 -11.29 9.24 -1.64
C GLY A 127 -9.97 8.92 -2.35
N CYS A 128 -9.73 9.46 -3.54
CA CYS A 128 -8.47 9.26 -4.27
C CYS A 128 -7.27 9.91 -3.56
N VAL A 129 -6.07 9.39 -3.80
CA VAL A 129 -4.82 9.99 -3.32
C VAL A 129 -4.21 10.83 -4.43
N ARG A 130 -4.23 12.15 -4.25
CA ARG A 130 -3.64 13.09 -5.22
C ARG A 130 -2.16 13.28 -4.98
N LEU A 131 -1.39 13.27 -6.06
CA LEU A 131 0.07 13.41 -6.09
C LEU A 131 0.47 14.65 -6.90
N PRO A 132 1.66 15.25 -6.65
CA PRO A 132 2.22 16.23 -7.58
C PRO A 132 2.28 15.60 -8.99
N PRO A 133 1.80 16.27 -10.05
CA PRO A 133 1.69 15.63 -11.38
C PRO A 133 2.99 15.01 -11.90
N ALA A 134 4.13 15.69 -11.71
CA ALA A 134 5.44 15.16 -12.08
C ALA A 134 5.87 13.93 -11.25
N PHE A 135 5.46 13.86 -9.98
CA PHE A 135 5.68 12.67 -9.16
C PHE A 135 4.78 11.52 -9.61
N ALA A 136 3.50 11.81 -9.95
CA ALA A 136 2.57 10.81 -10.45
C ALA A 136 3.08 10.13 -11.73
N GLU A 137 3.64 10.90 -12.65
CA GLU A 137 4.29 10.38 -13.87
C GLU A 137 5.44 9.42 -13.55
N LYS A 138 6.34 9.84 -12.66
CA LYS A 138 7.50 9.07 -12.23
C LYS A 138 7.09 7.78 -11.52
N LEU A 139 6.12 7.87 -10.60
CA LEU A 139 5.54 6.72 -9.93
C LEU A 139 4.92 5.75 -10.94
N PHE A 140 4.13 6.27 -11.86
CA PHE A 140 3.50 5.47 -12.92
C PHE A 140 4.54 4.76 -13.79
N ALA A 141 5.71 5.33 -14.03
CA ALA A 141 6.75 4.67 -14.80
C ALA A 141 7.36 3.45 -14.08
N VAL A 142 7.40 3.45 -12.75
CA VAL A 142 8.11 2.42 -11.96
C VAL A 142 7.22 1.36 -11.36
N THR A 143 5.91 1.62 -11.24
CA THR A 143 4.93 0.64 -10.79
C THR A 143 4.40 -0.19 -11.96
N GLN A 144 3.69 -1.27 -11.64
CA GLN A 144 3.00 -2.11 -12.63
C GLN A 144 1.66 -2.57 -12.06
N ARG A 145 0.76 -3.07 -12.92
CA ARG A 145 -0.47 -3.73 -12.45
C ARG A 145 -0.09 -4.90 -11.53
N GLY A 146 -0.84 -5.07 -10.45
CA GLY A 146 -0.53 -6.00 -9.36
C GLY A 146 0.54 -5.51 -8.37
N GLY A 147 1.18 -4.36 -8.60
CA GLY A 147 2.08 -3.74 -7.63
C GLY A 147 1.34 -3.35 -6.36
N ILE A 148 2.04 -3.37 -5.22
CA ILE A 148 1.44 -3.15 -3.90
C ILE A 148 1.48 -1.67 -3.52
N VAL A 149 0.33 -1.18 -3.08
CA VAL A 149 0.14 0.14 -2.48
C VAL A 149 -0.45 -0.06 -1.09
N VAL A 150 0.29 0.34 -0.08
CA VAL A 150 -0.16 0.36 1.29
C VAL A 150 -0.72 1.74 1.61
N VAL A 151 -1.89 1.82 2.21
CA VAL A 151 -2.47 3.04 2.78
C VAL A 151 -2.63 2.82 4.28
N SER A 152 -2.03 3.68 5.09
CA SER A 152 -2.02 3.57 6.55
C SER A 152 -2.45 4.90 7.18
N ASP A 153 -3.16 4.81 8.30
CA ASP A 153 -3.50 5.90 9.20
C ASP A 153 -2.35 6.23 10.18
N SER A 154 -1.20 5.58 10.06
CA SER A 154 -0.10 5.72 11.00
C SER A 154 1.08 6.49 10.41
N LYS A 155 1.89 7.09 11.30
CA LYS A 155 3.21 7.60 10.93
C LYS A 155 4.10 6.45 10.49
N VAL A 156 4.60 6.52 9.26
CA VAL A 156 5.44 5.46 8.72
C VAL A 156 6.83 5.68 9.29
N SER A 157 7.22 4.90 10.29
CA SER A 157 8.63 4.68 10.58
C SER A 157 9.11 3.55 9.68
N PRO A 158 9.83 3.84 8.57
CA PRO A 158 10.44 2.78 7.82
C PRO A 158 11.56 2.25 8.71
N ALA A 159 11.38 1.08 9.29
CA ALA A 159 12.51 0.28 9.69
C ALA A 159 12.93 -0.46 8.40
N PRO A 160 14.03 -0.07 7.72
CA PRO A 160 14.67 -0.96 6.77
C PRO A 160 15.25 -2.11 7.58
N ILE A 161 14.41 -3.09 7.91
CA ILE A 161 14.87 -4.33 8.50
C ILE A 161 15.32 -5.20 7.34
N VAL A 162 16.60 -5.08 7.01
CA VAL A 162 17.29 -5.98 6.09
C VAL A 162 17.74 -7.17 6.91
N HIS A 163 16.95 -8.25 6.93
CA HIS A 163 17.36 -9.51 7.54
C HIS A 163 17.89 -10.46 6.46
N PRO A 164 19.21 -10.74 6.45
CA PRO A 164 19.73 -11.86 5.69
C PRO A 164 19.37 -13.15 6.42
N ALA A 165 18.79 -14.11 5.69
CA ALA A 165 18.44 -15.46 6.13
C ALA A 165 17.12 -15.62 6.90
N ALA A 166 16.01 -15.54 6.16
CA ALA A 166 14.77 -16.12 6.64
C ALA A 166 14.11 -16.93 5.51
N VAL A 167 13.62 -18.14 5.82
CA VAL A 167 12.59 -18.78 5.01
C VAL A 167 11.43 -17.79 4.92
N ALA A 168 10.75 -17.71 3.77
CA ALA A 168 9.58 -16.85 3.58
C ALA A 168 8.71 -16.81 4.85
N PRO A 169 8.01 -15.71 5.21
CA PRO A 169 7.06 -15.68 6.33
C PRO A 169 5.91 -16.70 6.22
N ILE A 170 5.98 -17.60 5.23
CA ILE A 170 5.21 -18.81 5.09
C ILE A 170 6.23 -19.95 4.99
N ASP A 171 6.72 -20.44 6.13
CA ASP A 171 7.55 -21.64 6.19
C ASP A 171 6.59 -22.80 6.34
N LEU A 172 6.34 -23.46 5.22
CA LEU A 172 5.33 -24.50 5.13
C LEU A 172 5.99 -25.80 5.56
N THR A 173 6.27 -25.86 6.86
CA THR A 173 6.88 -26.98 7.57
C THR A 173 6.09 -28.28 7.40
N GLY A 174 4.90 -28.22 6.78
CA GLY A 174 4.22 -29.39 6.24
C GLY A 174 3.71 -30.33 7.32
N ALA A 175 3.49 -29.83 8.54
CA ALA A 175 2.76 -30.60 9.55
C ALA A 175 1.36 -30.93 8.99
N PRO A 176 0.99 -32.22 8.90
CA PRO A 176 -0.33 -32.60 8.39
C PRO A 176 -1.42 -31.94 9.23
N MET A 177 -2.25 -31.10 8.60
CA MET A 177 -3.48 -30.65 9.24
C MET A 177 -4.41 -31.86 9.38
N ALA A 178 -4.80 -32.17 10.62
CA ALA A 178 -5.82 -33.17 10.89
C ALA A 178 -7.23 -32.60 10.59
N VAL A 179 -7.65 -32.74 9.32
CA VAL A 179 -9.05 -32.82 8.80
C VAL A 179 -9.81 -31.49 8.57
N PRO A 180 -10.80 -31.35 7.64
CA PRO A 180 -11.12 -32.05 6.38
C PRO A 180 -11.07 -31.16 5.10
N GLY A 181 -10.78 -31.77 3.95
CA GLY A 181 -11.11 -31.22 2.63
C GLY A 181 -10.17 -31.70 1.53
N GLU A 182 -10.36 -32.92 1.02
CA GLU A 182 -9.94 -33.25 -0.35
C GLU A 182 -10.64 -32.26 -1.30
N GLY A 183 -9.96 -31.17 -1.68
CA GLY A 183 -10.42 -30.27 -2.74
C GLY A 183 -10.36 -28.75 -2.51
N ASP A 184 -10.01 -28.23 -1.32
CA ASP A 184 -10.08 -26.77 -1.05
C ASP A 184 -8.70 -26.03 -1.12
N ASP A 185 -7.62 -26.73 -1.49
CA ASP A 185 -6.27 -26.16 -1.67
C ASP A 185 -5.94 -25.93 -3.16
N THR A 186 -6.69 -25.04 -3.80
CA THR A 186 -6.43 -24.70 -5.20
C THR A 186 -5.25 -23.74 -5.32
N LEU A 187 -4.30 -24.02 -6.22
CA LEU A 187 -3.31 -23.04 -6.65
C LEU A 187 -2.96 -23.29 -8.11
N THR A 188 -3.51 -22.46 -8.99
CA THR A 188 -3.26 -22.52 -10.44
C THR A 188 -2.46 -21.31 -10.86
N LEU A 189 -1.15 -21.47 -11.00
CA LEU A 189 -0.27 -20.37 -11.31
C LEU A 189 -0.05 -20.24 -12.81
N ALA A 190 -0.52 -19.14 -13.39
CA ALA A 190 -0.05 -18.72 -14.71
C ALA A 190 1.41 -18.24 -14.63
N PRO A 191 2.23 -18.43 -15.68
CA PRO A 191 3.59 -17.90 -15.74
C PRO A 191 3.60 -16.36 -15.68
N GLY A 192 4.57 -15.81 -14.94
CA GLY A 192 4.87 -14.38 -14.91
C GLY A 192 3.90 -13.52 -14.10
N GLY A 193 4.39 -12.34 -13.69
CA GLY A 193 3.61 -11.36 -12.93
C GLY A 193 3.88 -11.34 -11.43
N ALA A 194 3.47 -10.25 -10.78
CA ALA A 194 3.65 -10.05 -9.34
C ALA A 194 2.85 -11.10 -8.56
N LEU A 195 3.51 -11.77 -7.62
CA LEU A 195 2.89 -12.74 -6.71
C LEU A 195 2.61 -12.07 -5.37
N GLY A 196 1.34 -11.96 -5.00
CA GLY A 196 0.91 -11.52 -3.68
C GLY A 196 0.39 -12.70 -2.88
N VAL A 197 0.69 -12.73 -1.59
CA VAL A 197 0.13 -13.70 -0.65
C VAL A 197 -0.48 -12.94 0.50
N VAL A 198 -1.69 -13.31 0.90
CA VAL A 198 -2.36 -12.79 2.08
C VAL A 198 -2.61 -13.93 3.03
N VAL A 199 -2.10 -13.79 4.25
CA VAL A 199 -2.32 -14.67 5.39
C VAL A 199 -3.27 -13.93 6.31
N SER A 200 -4.54 -14.36 6.33
CA SER A 200 -5.55 -13.79 7.22
C SER A 200 -5.80 -14.76 8.37
N THR A 201 -5.45 -14.36 9.58
CA THR A 201 -5.76 -15.13 10.79
C THR A 201 -7.24 -15.05 11.14
N TYR A 202 -7.93 -13.98 10.73
CA TYR A 202 -9.39 -13.83 10.82
C TYR A 202 -10.13 -14.88 9.99
N ASP A 203 -9.78 -15.01 8.71
CA ASP A 203 -10.42 -15.99 7.82
C ASP A 203 -9.90 -17.41 8.07
N GLN A 204 -8.82 -17.55 8.85
CA GLN A 204 -8.03 -18.78 8.96
C GLN A 204 -7.68 -19.34 7.57
N ARG A 205 -7.23 -18.45 6.67
CA ARG A 205 -6.91 -18.77 5.28
C ARG A 205 -5.69 -18.04 4.74
N VAL A 206 -5.06 -18.67 3.76
CA VAL A 206 -4.08 -18.05 2.88
C VAL A 206 -4.69 -17.87 1.50
N TYR A 207 -4.52 -16.68 0.92
CA TYR A 207 -4.92 -16.33 -0.44
C TYR A 207 -3.69 -15.99 -1.27
N VAL A 208 -3.65 -16.50 -2.50
CA VAL A 208 -2.55 -16.25 -3.44
C VAL A 208 -3.08 -15.50 -4.64
N LEU A 209 -2.43 -14.38 -4.95
CA LEU A 209 -2.79 -13.49 -6.03
C LEU A 209 -1.68 -13.42 -7.06
N ARG A 210 -2.07 -13.40 -8.33
CA ARG A 210 -1.17 -13.12 -9.45
C ARG A 210 -1.68 -11.88 -10.17
N ASN A 211 -0.87 -10.83 -10.20
CA ASN A 211 -1.25 -9.54 -10.81
C ASN A 211 -2.59 -8.99 -10.26
N GLY A 212 -2.87 -9.21 -8.97
CA GLY A 212 -4.12 -8.79 -8.32
C GLY A 212 -5.32 -9.73 -8.52
N VAL A 213 -5.17 -10.83 -9.27
CA VAL A 213 -6.23 -11.83 -9.46
C VAL A 213 -6.01 -12.99 -8.49
N LEU A 214 -7.05 -13.42 -7.79
CA LEU A 214 -7.00 -14.62 -6.93
C LEU A 214 -6.74 -15.86 -7.79
N VAL A 215 -5.63 -16.55 -7.54
CA VAL A 215 -5.18 -17.75 -8.28
C VAL A 215 -5.09 -19.00 -7.39
N GLY A 216 -5.25 -18.83 -6.08
CA GLY A 216 -5.31 -19.94 -5.16
C GLY A 216 -5.66 -19.54 -3.74
N GLN A 217 -6.08 -20.51 -2.96
CA GLN A 217 -6.33 -20.37 -1.54
C GLN A 217 -6.12 -21.69 -0.81
N ALA A 218 -5.90 -21.63 0.50
CA ALA A 218 -5.81 -22.80 1.35
C ALA A 218 -6.20 -22.47 2.80
N PRO A 219 -6.66 -23.47 3.59
CA PRO A 219 -6.82 -23.30 5.03
C PRO A 219 -5.49 -22.99 5.72
N LEU A 220 -5.56 -22.20 6.77
CA LEU A 220 -4.46 -21.81 7.64
C LEU A 220 -4.72 -22.31 9.05
N SER A 221 -3.67 -22.77 9.71
CA SER A 221 -3.62 -22.91 11.16
C SER A 221 -2.38 -22.20 11.69
N THR A 222 -2.41 -21.79 12.95
CA THR A 222 -1.32 -21.03 13.56
C THR A 222 -0.73 -21.81 14.73
N ALA A 223 0.60 -21.77 14.89
CA ALA A 223 1.27 -22.38 16.03
C ALA A 223 0.87 -21.69 17.34
N PRO A 224 1.07 -22.33 18.51
CA PRO A 224 1.02 -21.65 19.79
C PRO A 224 2.10 -20.55 19.85
N GLY A 225 1.67 -19.30 19.73
CA GLY A 225 2.49 -18.09 19.69
C GLY A 225 1.64 -16.92 19.21
N GLU A 226 1.93 -15.71 19.66
CA GLU A 226 1.18 -14.52 19.23
C GLU A 226 1.67 -14.10 17.84
N ILE A 227 0.87 -14.37 16.81
CA ILE A 227 0.92 -13.56 15.59
C ILE A 227 0.50 -12.16 16.03
N PRO A 228 1.36 -11.13 15.87
CA PRO A 228 1.03 -9.80 16.37
C PRO A 228 -0.23 -9.27 15.71
N GLU A 229 -1.06 -8.61 16.50
CA GLU A 229 -2.22 -7.87 16.00
C GLU A 229 -1.80 -6.79 14.99
N GLY A 230 -2.74 -6.46 14.10
CA GLY A 230 -2.56 -5.55 12.99
C GLY A 230 -2.09 -6.23 11.71
N THR A 231 -1.38 -5.46 10.88
CA THR A 231 -1.03 -5.88 9.51
C THR A 231 0.45 -5.70 9.25
N LEU A 232 1.10 -6.76 8.76
CA LEU A 232 2.53 -6.83 8.48
C LEU A 232 2.76 -7.13 7.00
N LEU A 233 3.62 -6.35 6.34
CA LEU A 233 4.02 -6.57 4.96
C LEU A 233 5.46 -7.06 4.90
N TYR A 234 5.66 -8.20 4.24
CA TYR A 234 6.95 -8.75 3.90
C TYR A 234 7.14 -8.73 2.38
N VAL A 235 8.33 -8.33 1.92
CA VAL A 235 8.69 -8.23 0.51
C VAL A 235 9.95 -9.02 0.25
N MET A 236 9.90 -10.01 -0.64
CA MET A 236 11.07 -10.76 -1.03
C MET A 236 11.96 -9.88 -1.91
N THR A 237 13.16 -9.53 -1.45
CA THR A 237 14.08 -8.63 -2.17
C THR A 237 15.12 -9.38 -2.98
N GLY A 238 15.36 -10.65 -2.68
CA GLY A 238 16.30 -11.46 -3.42
C GLY A 238 16.51 -12.84 -2.81
N GLN A 239 17.58 -13.50 -3.22
CA GLN A 239 18.14 -14.64 -2.52
C GLN A 239 19.47 -14.22 -1.89
N ALA A 240 19.81 -14.82 -0.75
CA ALA A 240 21.13 -14.73 -0.15
C ALA A 240 22.10 -15.59 -0.96
N GLU A 241 23.31 -15.07 -1.16
CA GLU A 241 24.41 -15.81 -1.79
C GLU A 241 24.61 -17.14 -1.06
N ALA A 242 24.77 -18.25 -1.81
CA ALA A 242 25.11 -19.53 -1.23
C ALA A 242 26.47 -19.39 -0.54
N GLY A 243 26.48 -19.40 0.80
CA GLY A 243 27.71 -19.57 1.54
C GLY A 243 28.25 -20.94 1.19
N GLY A 244 29.41 -20.99 0.50
CA GLY A 244 29.98 -22.20 -0.08
C GLY A 244 29.86 -23.43 0.84
N ASP A 245 29.61 -24.57 0.19
CA ASP A 245 28.98 -25.80 0.69
C ASP A 245 27.48 -25.84 0.38
N ASP A 246 26.93 -27.04 0.17
CA ASP A 246 25.66 -27.42 -0.52
C ASP A 246 24.36 -26.90 0.16
N ARG A 247 24.42 -25.74 0.83
CA ARG A 247 23.32 -25.14 1.58
C ARG A 247 22.36 -24.41 0.65
N PRO A 248 21.03 -24.60 0.84
CA PRO A 248 20.04 -23.89 0.04
C PRO A 248 20.16 -22.38 0.21
N THR A 249 20.07 -21.64 -0.90
CA THR A 249 20.00 -20.17 -0.92
C THR A 249 18.72 -19.71 -0.24
N LEU A 250 18.85 -18.99 0.88
CA LEU A 250 17.70 -18.48 1.64
C LEU A 250 17.17 -17.17 1.03
N PRO A 251 15.86 -16.92 1.00
CA PRO A 251 15.34 -15.66 0.52
C PRO A 251 15.72 -14.49 1.45
N ARG A 252 15.94 -13.32 0.86
CA ARG A 252 16.11 -12.05 1.57
C ARG A 252 14.78 -11.31 1.58
N TRP A 253 14.49 -10.69 2.72
CA TRP A 253 13.21 -10.03 2.97
C TRP A 253 13.41 -8.62 3.48
N SER A 254 12.49 -7.75 3.11
CA SER A 254 12.19 -6.51 3.83
C SER A 254 10.86 -6.68 4.53
N ALA A 255 10.73 -6.15 5.75
CA ALA A 255 9.54 -6.32 6.57
C ALA A 255 9.07 -4.97 7.12
N TYR A 256 7.75 -4.75 7.12
CA TYR A 256 7.13 -3.47 7.47
C TYR A 256 5.88 -3.72 8.31
N ARG A 257 5.67 -2.92 9.35
CA ARG A 257 4.38 -2.85 10.06
C ARG A 257 3.52 -1.81 9.35
N ILE A 258 2.33 -2.23 8.96
CA ILE A 258 1.35 -1.40 8.25
C ILE A 258 0.27 -0.89 9.19
N LEU A 259 -0.24 -1.77 10.06
CA LEU A 259 -1.21 -1.47 11.11
C LEU A 259 -0.78 -2.12 12.42
N GLY A 260 -1.22 -1.55 13.53
CA GLY A 260 -0.91 -2.00 14.89
C GLY A 260 0.41 -1.44 15.43
N GLU A 261 0.78 -1.87 16.63
CA GLU A 261 1.99 -1.43 17.34
C GLU A 261 3.00 -2.57 17.52
N GLY A 262 4.23 -2.20 17.92
CA GLY A 262 5.28 -3.15 18.26
C GLY A 262 6.22 -3.51 17.10
N PRO A 263 7.27 -4.31 17.38
CA PRO A 263 8.26 -4.68 16.38
C PRO A 263 7.64 -5.53 15.27
N VAL A 264 8.28 -5.51 14.10
CA VAL A 264 7.98 -6.47 13.02
C VAL A 264 8.77 -7.75 13.31
N PRO A 265 8.12 -8.91 13.49
CA PRO A 265 8.82 -10.17 13.71
C PRO A 265 9.74 -10.50 12.54
N ASP A 266 10.89 -11.10 12.85
CA ASP A 266 11.78 -11.67 11.86
C ASP A 266 10.98 -12.63 10.95
N PRO A 267 11.18 -12.59 9.61
CA PRO A 267 10.37 -13.39 8.71
C PRO A 267 10.42 -14.90 9.01
N ALA A 268 11.54 -15.46 9.48
CA ALA A 268 11.61 -16.89 9.81
C ALA A 268 10.82 -17.22 11.07
N THR A 269 10.82 -16.30 12.04
CA THR A 269 10.02 -16.42 13.26
C THR A 269 8.53 -16.36 12.93
N MET A 270 8.12 -15.46 12.03
CA MET A 270 6.75 -15.39 11.53
C MET A 270 6.36 -16.66 10.76
N ALA A 271 7.27 -17.12 9.91
CA ALA A 271 7.09 -18.30 9.09
C ALA A 271 6.76 -19.56 9.89
N ALA A 272 7.48 -19.77 10.99
CA ALA A 272 7.29 -20.90 11.89
C ALA A 272 5.91 -20.91 12.59
N GLN A 273 5.19 -19.78 12.58
CA GLN A 273 3.87 -19.66 13.19
C GLN A 273 2.73 -20.01 12.21
N ILE A 274 2.99 -20.06 10.91
CA ILE A 274 1.96 -20.15 9.86
C ILE A 274 1.99 -21.55 9.22
N HIS A 275 0.90 -22.29 9.34
CA HIS A 275 0.79 -23.67 8.83
C HIS A 275 -0.33 -23.78 7.80
N VAL A 276 -0.03 -24.36 6.64
CA VAL A 276 -1.00 -24.66 5.57
C VAL A 276 -0.73 -26.07 5.00
N PRO A 277 -1.60 -26.63 4.14
CA PRO A 277 -1.37 -27.92 3.51
C PRO A 277 -0.02 -28.01 2.79
N GLY A 278 0.72 -29.09 3.03
CA GLY A 278 2.11 -29.24 2.56
C GLY A 278 2.26 -29.12 1.04
N GLY A 279 1.33 -29.71 0.26
CA GLY A 279 1.34 -29.64 -1.20
C GLY A 279 1.12 -28.22 -1.72
N PHE A 280 0.16 -27.48 -1.14
CA PHE A 280 -0.06 -26.06 -1.44
C PHE A 280 1.18 -25.23 -1.12
N GLY A 281 1.80 -25.50 0.03
CA GLY A 281 3.01 -24.81 0.44
C GLY A 281 4.17 -24.98 -0.50
N GLN A 282 4.45 -26.22 -0.90
CA GLN A 282 5.53 -26.48 -1.84
C GLN A 282 5.32 -25.71 -3.15
N ARG A 283 4.12 -25.79 -3.74
CA ARG A 283 3.76 -25.02 -4.95
C ARG A 283 3.91 -23.50 -4.75
N LEU A 284 3.54 -22.99 -3.58
CA LEU A 284 3.69 -21.58 -3.26
C LEU A 284 5.16 -21.17 -3.21
N ARG A 285 6.02 -21.91 -2.49
CA ARG A 285 7.47 -21.65 -2.42
C ARG A 285 8.14 -21.67 -3.77
N ASP A 286 7.83 -22.67 -4.59
CA ASP A 286 8.40 -22.82 -5.93
C ASP A 286 8.02 -21.64 -6.85
N ALA A 287 6.93 -20.94 -6.54
CA ALA A 287 6.45 -19.78 -7.26
C ALA A 287 7.03 -18.45 -6.75
N MET A 288 7.61 -18.43 -5.55
CA MET A 288 8.13 -17.20 -4.94
C MET A 288 9.39 -16.74 -5.66
N VAL A 289 9.43 -15.44 -5.95
CA VAL A 289 10.53 -14.79 -6.66
C VAL A 289 10.79 -13.44 -6.01
N PRO A 290 11.95 -12.79 -6.27
CA PRO A 290 12.13 -11.41 -5.86
C PRO A 290 10.96 -10.54 -6.34
N GLY A 291 10.30 -9.89 -5.39
CA GLY A 291 9.07 -9.13 -5.55
C GLY A 291 7.78 -9.82 -5.13
N THR A 292 7.86 -11.08 -4.69
CA THR A 292 6.75 -11.69 -3.96
C THR A 292 6.48 -10.89 -2.68
N THR A 293 5.21 -10.55 -2.44
CA THR A 293 4.78 -9.89 -1.20
C THR A 293 3.95 -10.86 -0.37
N VAL A 294 4.19 -10.88 0.94
CA VAL A 294 3.36 -11.60 1.90
C VAL A 294 2.81 -10.61 2.90
N LEU A 295 1.50 -10.56 3.00
CA LEU A 295 0.77 -9.73 3.94
C LEU A 295 0.18 -10.63 5.02
N VAL A 296 0.57 -10.42 6.27
CA VAL A 296 0.02 -11.14 7.43
C VAL A 296 -0.90 -10.18 8.17
N THR A 297 -2.14 -10.57 8.43
CA THR A 297 -3.13 -9.69 9.05
C THR A 297 -4.13 -10.45 9.93
N ASP A 298 -4.64 -9.75 10.94
CA ASP A 298 -5.80 -10.13 11.75
C ASP A 298 -7.13 -9.60 11.19
N LEU A 299 -7.10 -9.01 9.99
CA LEU A 299 -8.28 -8.54 9.26
C LEU A 299 -8.80 -9.59 8.26
N PRO A 300 -10.07 -9.49 7.83
CA PRO A 300 -10.59 -10.32 6.74
C PRO A 300 -9.74 -10.18 5.46
N GLY A 301 -9.30 -11.30 4.89
CA GLY A 301 -8.40 -11.34 3.74
C GLY A 301 -9.11 -11.07 2.41
N LEU A 302 -10.31 -11.62 2.22
CA LEU A 302 -11.24 -11.25 1.16
C LEU A 302 -12.41 -10.48 1.77
N GLY A 303 -12.92 -9.47 1.06
CA GLY A 303 -13.84 -8.48 1.62
C GLY A 303 -14.92 -9.04 2.56
N GLY A 304 -14.98 -8.49 3.77
CA GLY A 304 -15.98 -8.76 4.80
C GLY A 304 -16.89 -7.55 5.04
N ASP A 305 -17.96 -7.80 5.80
CA ASP A 305 -19.10 -6.92 6.14
C ASP A 305 -18.72 -5.42 6.29
N GLU A 306 -19.59 -4.50 5.84
CA GLU A 306 -19.36 -3.03 5.81
C GLU A 306 -19.02 -2.41 7.19
N LYS A 307 -19.05 -3.21 8.25
CA LYS A 307 -18.78 -2.86 9.64
C LYS A 307 -17.35 -3.16 10.11
N ALA A 308 -16.51 -3.82 9.31
CA ALA A 308 -15.10 -3.95 9.64
C ALA A 308 -14.40 -2.58 9.47
N PRO A 309 -13.63 -2.08 10.46
CA PRO A 309 -13.02 -0.75 10.40
C PRO A 309 -12.01 -0.56 9.25
N TYR A 310 -11.60 -1.65 8.61
CA TYR A 310 -10.68 -1.68 7.48
C TYR A 310 -11.34 -2.46 6.33
N ALA A 311 -12.02 -1.73 5.45
CA ALA A 311 -12.75 -2.30 4.33
C ALA A 311 -11.79 -3.01 3.36
N LYS A 312 -11.84 -4.34 3.35
CA LYS A 312 -11.31 -5.27 2.33
C LYS A 312 -9.80 -5.19 2.07
N LEU A 313 -9.06 -6.17 2.58
CA LEU A 313 -7.62 -6.30 2.34
C LEU A 313 -7.28 -6.73 0.90
N LEU A 314 -8.22 -7.36 0.17
CA LEU A 314 -8.08 -7.75 -1.22
C LEU A 314 -9.38 -7.54 -2.00
N GLU A 315 -9.41 -6.55 -2.88
CA GLU A 315 -10.43 -6.44 -3.95
C GLU A 315 -10.01 -7.24 -5.20
N ALA A 316 -9.68 -8.52 -5.00
CA ALA A 316 -9.21 -9.42 -6.06
C ALA A 316 -10.33 -9.98 -6.95
N VAL A 317 -11.58 -9.83 -6.50
CA VAL A 317 -12.77 -10.27 -7.21
C VAL A 317 -13.51 -9.02 -7.63
N SER A 318 -13.62 -8.78 -8.95
CA SER A 318 -14.52 -7.74 -9.45
C SER A 318 -15.91 -7.99 -8.87
N PRO A 319 -16.49 -7.06 -8.09
CA PRO A 319 -17.91 -7.19 -7.78
C PRO A 319 -18.69 -7.11 -9.09
N ALA A 320 -19.82 -7.82 -9.16
CA ALA A 320 -20.84 -7.53 -10.17
C ALA A 320 -21.09 -6.01 -10.17
N PRO A 321 -21.34 -5.38 -11.34
CA PRO A 321 -21.30 -3.93 -11.49
C PRO A 321 -22.11 -3.23 -10.39
N ALA A 322 -21.42 -2.52 -9.51
CA ALA A 322 -22.05 -1.79 -8.43
C ALA A 322 -22.88 -0.64 -9.04
N THR A 323 -24.15 -0.57 -8.65
CA THR A 323 -25.02 0.57 -8.95
C THR A 323 -24.36 1.84 -8.40
N ALA A 324 -24.17 2.84 -9.27
CA ALA A 324 -23.52 4.10 -8.92
C ALA A 324 -24.11 4.70 -7.62
N LYS A 325 -23.24 5.19 -6.73
CA LYS A 325 -23.68 5.97 -5.57
C LYS A 325 -24.52 7.16 -6.06
N PRO A 326 -25.69 7.44 -5.46
CA PRO A 326 -26.54 8.53 -5.91
C PRO A 326 -25.82 9.86 -5.77
N VAL A 327 -25.58 10.52 -6.90
CA VAL A 327 -25.17 11.92 -6.94
C VAL A 327 -26.38 12.74 -6.53
N THR A 328 -26.36 13.34 -5.34
CA THR A 328 -27.36 14.34 -4.98
C THR A 328 -27.13 15.58 -5.86
N PRO A 329 -28.13 15.99 -6.68
CA PRO A 329 -28.00 17.20 -7.48
C PRO A 329 -27.88 18.41 -6.55
N ARG A 330 -26.91 19.28 -6.80
CA ARG A 330 -26.89 20.61 -6.19
C ARG A 330 -28.11 21.38 -6.69
N GLU A 331 -28.99 21.78 -5.78
CA GLU A 331 -29.99 22.81 -6.08
C GLU A 331 -29.27 24.10 -6.48
N SER A 332 -29.57 24.57 -7.67
CA SER A 332 -29.20 25.89 -8.15
C SER A 332 -30.03 26.95 -7.42
N ARG A 333 -29.38 27.79 -6.60
CA ARG A 333 -29.80 29.17 -6.31
C ARG A 333 -28.59 30.05 -6.08
#